data_AF-A0A951C2H2-F1
#
_entry.id   AF-A0A951C2H2-F1
#
_cell.length_a   1.000
_cell.length_b   1.000
_cell.length_c   1.000
_cell.angle_alpha   90.00
_cell.angle_beta   90.00
_cell.angle_gamma   90.00
#
_symmetry.space_group_name_H-M   'P 1'
#
loop_
_entity.id
_entity.type
_entity.pdbx_description
1 polymer ?
#
loop_
_entity_poly.entity_id
_entity_poly.type
_entity_poly.pdbx_seq_one_letter_code
_entity_poly.pdbx_strand_id
1 'polypeptide(L)'
;MSENRDPGIGLENQPIAETSPEQIRVELQKILSSQAFRSAHAQQAFLRYVVDEAMAGRAHQIKECIIGMEAFDRGASFDPRLDPIVRTQAAKLRARLARYYETEGVEDPLRIEFRKGSYAPLFRKVTATAASPEPESAVIASELPRVAAVSPAAIPQKARPRWRWKSVAVLVALALTGSVLRFANLGKGSSDEFLNKGLVDQGAKILSRKVSPSASAYRNYLKGVYFRNKFTPDGLNTATQYLEQAVGGDPSFAQAYAALGQCYAMAPQVGTALPPEVVSKIRAAATRALQLDPTLGEAHFDLAMLAEFDFNWAKADAEFRKGLELSPGNAVGHLWYAKYLALVGRRDEVFLHRRIAAELDPVSPYAVQALGGYLSVTGRYDEAIRQFSSALALEPDFGLAHQGLGMAYLLDGRREEAIEEFQKANRFMSGPRRKALLGWAYGVSGKRAEARRILQELLDQADHESFPALAIAQIYIGLGDKDRAFEWLERAVDQKDLDVTLKWDSPYEPLRSDPRYTALLHRMKLS
;
A
#
# COMPACT_ATOMS: atom_id res chain seq x y z
N MET A 1 45.71 7.53 -44.43
CA MET A 1 45.58 6.08 -44.66
C MET A 1 44.88 5.47 -43.46
N SER A 2 43.74 4.84 -43.75
CA SER A 2 42.92 3.91 -42.96
C SER A 2 42.61 4.22 -41.50
N GLU A 3 41.38 4.70 -41.30
CA GLU A 3 40.47 4.22 -40.26
C GLU A 3 40.41 2.69 -40.24
N ASN A 4 40.28 2.09 -39.05
CA ASN A 4 39.65 0.79 -38.93
C ASN A 4 38.59 0.84 -37.82
N ARG A 5 37.38 0.41 -38.20
CA ARG A 5 36.13 0.54 -37.47
C ARG A 5 35.96 -0.58 -36.44
N ASP A 6 35.44 -0.22 -35.28
CA ASP A 6 34.79 -1.12 -34.32
C ASP A 6 33.30 -1.24 -34.71
N PRO A 7 32.68 -2.43 -34.80
CA PRO A 7 31.30 -2.57 -35.26
C PRO A 7 30.33 -2.30 -34.11
N GLY A 8 29.97 -1.02 -33.95
CA GLY A 8 28.83 -0.63 -33.13
C GLY A 8 27.52 -1.11 -33.76
N ILE A 9 26.76 -1.92 -33.02
CA ILE A 9 25.35 -2.21 -33.34
C ILE A 9 24.59 -0.89 -33.17
N GLY A 10 24.21 -0.29 -34.30
CA GLY A 10 23.60 1.04 -34.37
C GLY A 10 22.24 1.11 -33.70
N LEU A 11 22.13 2.00 -32.70
CA LEU A 11 20.87 2.49 -32.17
C LEU A 11 20.69 3.95 -32.63
N GLU A 12 20.19 4.14 -33.85
CA GLU A 12 19.89 5.47 -34.37
C GLU A 12 18.55 5.99 -33.82
N ASN A 13 18.61 7.13 -33.13
CA ASN A 13 17.45 7.95 -32.83
C ASN A 13 17.02 8.67 -34.12
N GLN A 14 15.95 8.24 -34.78
CA GLN A 14 15.42 8.99 -35.92
C GLN A 14 14.62 10.23 -35.45
N PRO A 15 14.86 11.43 -36.04
CA PRO A 15 14.13 12.65 -35.74
C PRO A 15 12.67 12.61 -36.28
N ILE A 16 11.83 13.49 -35.72
CA ILE A 16 10.39 13.68 -36.03
C ILE A 16 10.08 13.79 -37.54
N ALA A 17 11.07 14.13 -38.38
CA ALA A 17 10.93 14.38 -39.81
C ALA A 17 10.37 13.20 -40.64
N GLU A 18 10.47 11.96 -40.17
CA GLU A 18 10.04 10.78 -40.95
C GLU A 18 8.65 10.21 -40.56
N THR A 19 7.96 10.76 -39.56
CA THR A 19 6.61 10.29 -39.17
C THR A 19 5.55 11.29 -39.62
N SER A 20 4.56 10.84 -40.40
CA SER A 20 3.48 11.73 -40.87
C SER A 20 2.65 12.21 -39.66
N PRO A 21 2.34 13.52 -39.53
CA PRO A 21 1.43 14.04 -38.51
C PRO A 21 0.08 13.32 -38.48
N GLU A 22 -0.37 12.79 -39.61
CA GLU A 22 -1.59 11.99 -39.70
C GLU A 22 -1.47 10.65 -38.96
N GLN A 23 -0.32 9.98 -39.05
CA GLN A 23 -0.05 8.73 -38.33
C GLN A 23 -0.04 8.95 -36.82
N ILE A 24 0.55 10.07 -36.36
CA ILE A 24 0.55 10.45 -34.93
C ILE A 24 -0.87 10.70 -34.44
N ARG A 25 -1.72 11.37 -35.22
CA ARG A 25 -3.12 11.61 -34.87
C ARG A 25 -3.93 10.31 -34.80
N VAL A 26 -3.74 9.41 -35.76
CA VAL A 26 -4.41 8.10 -35.77
C VAL A 26 -4.04 7.30 -34.52
N GLU A 27 -2.74 7.23 -34.21
CA GLU A 27 -2.24 6.52 -33.03
C GLU A 27 -2.76 7.14 -31.73
N LEU A 28 -2.71 8.47 -31.62
CA LEU A 28 -3.29 9.18 -30.48
C LEU A 28 -4.78 8.85 -30.30
N GLN A 29 -5.58 8.82 -31.37
CA GLN A 29 -7.01 8.49 -31.26
C GLN A 29 -7.25 7.04 -30.84
N LYS A 30 -6.47 6.09 -31.34
CA LYS A 30 -6.52 4.69 -30.87
C LYS A 30 -6.25 4.61 -29.37
N ILE A 31 -5.15 5.23 -28.91
CA ILE A 31 -4.80 5.26 -27.50
C ILE A 31 -5.93 5.89 -26.68
N LEU A 32 -6.45 7.06 -27.07
CA LEU A 32 -7.47 7.77 -26.30
C LEU A 32 -8.82 7.03 -26.23
N SER A 33 -9.14 6.22 -27.24
CA SER A 33 -10.38 5.42 -27.31
C SER A 33 -10.25 4.02 -26.70
N SER A 34 -9.03 3.58 -26.38
CA SER A 34 -8.73 2.27 -25.77
C SER A 34 -9.43 2.05 -24.43
N GLN A 35 -9.61 0.77 -24.05
CA GLN A 35 -10.09 0.43 -22.72
C GLN A 35 -9.14 0.95 -21.63
N ALA A 36 -7.83 0.93 -21.90
CA ALA A 36 -6.82 1.47 -21.02
C ALA A 36 -6.99 2.97 -20.75
N PHE A 37 -7.50 3.79 -21.68
CA PHE A 37 -7.59 5.24 -21.51
C PHE A 37 -8.99 5.84 -21.41
N ARG A 38 -10.05 5.14 -21.83
CA ARG A 38 -11.42 5.71 -21.93
C ARG A 38 -11.97 6.38 -20.66
N SER A 39 -11.55 5.95 -19.46
CA SER A 39 -11.95 6.53 -18.17
C SER A 39 -10.89 7.46 -17.54
N ALA A 40 -9.76 7.65 -18.22
CA ALA A 40 -8.57 8.33 -17.71
C ALA A 40 -8.49 9.79 -18.20
N HIS A 41 -9.53 10.59 -17.92
CA HIS A 41 -9.70 11.93 -18.51
C HIS A 41 -8.49 12.86 -18.31
N ALA A 42 -7.86 12.84 -17.13
CA ALA A 42 -6.66 13.64 -16.85
C ALA A 42 -5.46 13.22 -17.73
N GLN A 43 -5.25 11.92 -17.93
CA GLN A 43 -4.16 11.42 -18.78
C GLN A 43 -4.48 11.61 -20.26
N GLN A 44 -5.76 11.54 -20.65
CA GLN A 44 -6.18 11.90 -22.00
C GLN A 44 -5.91 13.38 -22.29
N ALA A 45 -6.26 14.28 -21.37
CA ALA A 45 -6.01 15.71 -21.49
C ALA A 45 -4.50 16.01 -21.56
N PHE A 46 -3.71 15.41 -20.66
CA PHE A 46 -2.24 15.50 -20.69
C PHE A 46 -1.70 15.05 -22.05
N LEU A 47 -2.01 13.81 -22.47
CA LEU A 47 -1.46 13.20 -23.66
C LEU A 47 -1.83 13.99 -24.92
N ARG A 48 -3.09 14.42 -25.03
CA ARG A 48 -3.56 15.26 -26.12
C ARG A 48 -2.78 16.56 -26.18
N TYR A 49 -2.69 17.29 -25.07
CA TYR A 49 -1.97 18.56 -24.99
C TYR A 49 -0.50 18.41 -25.44
N VAL A 50 0.25 17.47 -24.87
CA VAL A 50 1.69 17.36 -25.18
C VAL A 50 1.96 16.84 -26.59
N VAL A 51 1.08 16.00 -27.15
CA VAL A 51 1.20 15.55 -28.54
C VAL A 51 0.85 16.68 -29.51
N ASP A 52 -0.19 17.46 -29.24
CA ASP A 52 -0.59 18.60 -30.07
C ASP A 52 0.51 19.69 -30.07
N GLU A 53 1.07 20.02 -28.91
CA GLU A 53 2.19 20.96 -28.80
C GLU A 53 3.45 20.46 -29.52
N ALA A 54 3.73 19.16 -29.44
CA ALA A 54 4.86 18.56 -30.14
C ALA A 54 4.66 18.58 -31.67
N MET A 55 3.47 18.24 -32.16
CA MET A 55 3.12 18.30 -33.59
C MET A 55 3.11 19.74 -34.13
N ALA A 56 2.85 20.73 -33.28
CA ALA A 56 2.93 22.14 -33.63
C ALA A 56 4.35 22.74 -33.58
N GLY A 57 5.39 21.90 -33.39
CA GLY A 57 6.79 22.33 -33.31
C GLY A 57 7.19 22.99 -31.99
N ARG A 58 6.31 22.98 -30.98
CA ARG A 58 6.51 23.62 -29.68
C ARG A 58 6.92 22.64 -28.58
N ALA A 59 7.49 21.49 -28.93
CA ALA A 59 7.96 20.48 -27.98
C ALA A 59 8.90 21.04 -26.89
N HIS A 60 9.72 22.04 -27.23
CA HIS A 60 10.64 22.72 -26.30
C HIS A 60 9.93 23.60 -25.24
N GLN A 61 8.66 23.94 -25.45
CA GLN A 61 7.84 24.76 -24.54
C GLN A 61 7.03 23.91 -23.56
N ILE A 62 7.00 22.59 -23.75
CA ILE A 62 6.32 21.64 -22.89
C ILE A 62 7.06 21.54 -21.54
N LYS A 63 6.69 22.41 -20.62
CA LYS A 63 7.25 22.52 -19.26
C LYS A 63 6.16 22.23 -18.23
N GLU A 64 6.60 21.82 -17.04
CA GLU A 64 5.69 21.46 -15.94
C GLU A 64 4.67 22.55 -15.63
N CYS A 65 5.10 23.82 -15.56
CA CYS A 65 4.22 24.95 -15.30
C CYS A 65 3.11 25.10 -16.35
N ILE A 66 3.47 25.00 -17.63
CA ILE A 66 2.52 25.20 -18.73
C ILE A 66 1.52 24.03 -18.81
N ILE A 67 1.96 22.79 -18.60
CA ILE A 67 1.06 21.63 -18.58
C ILE A 67 0.04 21.75 -17.44
N GLY A 68 0.47 22.23 -16.27
CA GLY A 68 -0.43 22.45 -15.14
C GLY A 68 -1.52 23.46 -15.49
N MET A 69 -1.16 24.53 -16.18
CA MET A 69 -2.11 25.57 -16.59
C MET A 69 -3.04 25.12 -17.71
N GLU A 70 -2.49 24.60 -18.80
CA GLU A 70 -3.21 24.36 -20.05
C GLU A 70 -3.88 22.97 -20.11
N ALA A 71 -3.29 21.95 -19.49
CA ALA A 71 -3.85 20.58 -19.53
C ALA A 71 -4.65 20.20 -18.28
N PHE A 72 -4.47 20.94 -17.18
CA PHE A 72 -5.12 20.66 -15.89
C PHE A 72 -5.88 21.85 -15.29
N ASP A 73 -6.09 22.90 -16.07
CA ASP A 73 -6.87 24.09 -15.69
C ASP A 73 -6.40 24.72 -14.37
N ARG A 74 -5.11 24.63 -14.05
CA ARG A 74 -4.55 25.29 -12.86
C ARG A 74 -4.23 26.73 -13.23
N GLY A 75 -4.99 27.69 -12.72
CA GLY A 75 -4.84 29.11 -13.08
C GLY A 75 -3.40 29.65 -13.00
N ALA A 76 -3.18 30.85 -13.54
CA ALA A 76 -1.85 31.44 -13.79
C ALA A 76 -0.88 31.53 -12.59
N SER A 77 -1.35 31.30 -11.36
CA SER A 77 -0.55 31.19 -10.14
C SER A 77 -0.03 29.77 -9.84
N PHE A 78 -0.11 28.83 -10.78
CA PHE A 78 0.34 27.45 -10.59
C PHE A 78 1.86 27.37 -10.37
N ASP A 79 2.28 26.77 -9.23
CA ASP A 79 3.68 26.48 -8.93
C ASP A 79 3.96 24.96 -8.90
N PRO A 80 4.71 24.43 -9.88
CA PRO A 80 5.13 23.02 -9.93
C PRO A 80 5.86 22.48 -8.69
N ARG A 81 6.49 23.36 -7.88
CA ARG A 81 7.18 22.96 -6.65
C ARG A 81 6.20 22.61 -5.53
N LEU A 82 5.04 23.26 -5.51
CA LEU A 82 4.03 23.13 -4.46
C LEU A 82 2.91 22.16 -4.84
N ASP A 83 2.58 22.07 -6.14
CA ASP A 83 1.57 21.14 -6.66
C ASP A 83 2.21 20.12 -7.63
N PRO A 84 2.36 18.85 -7.22
CA PRO A 84 3.00 17.81 -8.03
C PRO A 84 2.05 17.19 -9.07
N ILE A 85 0.87 17.79 -9.35
CA ILE A 85 -0.12 17.22 -10.27
C ILE A 85 0.49 16.80 -11.61
N VAL A 86 1.32 17.64 -12.22
CA VAL A 86 1.92 17.33 -13.53
C VAL A 86 2.89 16.16 -13.45
N ARG A 87 3.78 16.11 -12.44
CA ARG A 87 4.68 14.97 -12.19
C ARG A 87 3.91 13.67 -11.96
N THR A 88 2.87 13.75 -11.14
CA THR A 88 2.00 12.62 -10.79
C THR A 88 1.26 12.09 -12.02
N GLN A 89 0.67 12.98 -12.82
CA GLN A 89 -0.07 12.60 -14.02
C GLN A 89 0.85 12.13 -15.14
N ALA A 90 2.07 12.68 -15.25
CA ALA A 90 3.08 12.19 -16.19
C ALA A 90 3.54 10.76 -15.84
N ALA A 91 3.73 10.44 -14.56
CA ALA A 91 4.04 9.07 -14.12
C ALA A 91 2.90 8.10 -14.47
N LYS A 92 1.65 8.49 -14.18
CA LYS A 92 0.45 7.71 -14.54
C LYS A 92 0.30 7.53 -16.04
N LEU A 93 0.57 8.56 -16.83
CA LEU A 93 0.52 8.52 -18.29
C LEU A 93 1.54 7.51 -18.84
N ARG A 94 2.79 7.55 -18.37
CA ARG A 94 3.84 6.61 -18.80
C ARG A 94 3.48 5.17 -18.48
N ALA A 95 3.04 4.88 -17.25
CA ALA A 95 2.65 3.54 -16.85
C ALA A 95 1.45 3.02 -17.67
N ARG A 96 0.49 3.90 -17.99
CA ARG A 96 -0.70 3.53 -18.77
C ARG A 96 -0.39 3.33 -20.25
N LEU A 97 0.50 4.13 -20.83
CA LEU A 97 1.02 3.91 -22.19
C LEU A 97 1.78 2.58 -22.29
N ALA A 98 2.62 2.27 -21.30
CA ALA A 98 3.31 0.97 -21.25
C ALA A 98 2.30 -0.19 -21.28
N ARG A 99 1.29 -0.14 -20.40
CA ARG A 99 0.22 -1.15 -20.38
C ARG A 99 -0.56 -1.23 -21.70
N TYR A 100 -0.86 -0.09 -22.33
CA TYR A 100 -1.55 -0.07 -23.63
C TYR A 100 -0.74 -0.83 -24.69
N TYR A 101 0.56 -0.53 -24.84
CA TYR A 101 1.42 -1.20 -25.83
C TYR A 101 1.79 -2.65 -25.48
N GLU A 102 1.57 -3.09 -24.24
CA GLU A 102 1.66 -4.51 -23.83
C GLU A 102 0.38 -5.31 -24.09
N THR A 103 -0.75 -4.63 -24.37
CA THR A 103 -2.07 -5.27 -24.45
C THR A 103 -2.82 -4.93 -25.74
N GLU A 104 -3.42 -3.75 -25.82
CA GLU A 104 -4.28 -3.32 -26.93
C GLU A 104 -3.46 -2.87 -28.15
N GLY A 105 -2.31 -2.23 -27.93
CA GLY A 105 -1.46 -1.63 -28.97
C GLY A 105 -0.19 -2.43 -29.31
N VAL A 106 -0.18 -3.75 -29.09
CA VAL A 106 1.02 -4.59 -29.32
C VAL A 106 1.52 -4.48 -30.76
N GLU A 107 0.59 -4.49 -31.70
CA GLU A 107 0.82 -4.45 -33.16
C GLU A 107 0.76 -3.03 -33.74
N ASP A 108 0.65 -1.99 -32.89
CA ASP A 108 0.58 -0.63 -33.40
C ASP A 108 1.93 -0.20 -34.03
N PRO A 109 1.92 0.30 -35.28
CA PRO A 109 3.13 0.56 -36.05
C PRO A 109 3.90 1.80 -35.57
N LEU A 110 3.31 2.57 -34.64
CA LEU A 110 3.86 3.79 -34.07
C LEU A 110 3.68 3.76 -32.55
N ARG A 111 4.73 4.12 -31.81
CA ARG A 111 4.70 4.25 -30.35
C ARG A 111 4.95 5.68 -29.93
N ILE A 112 4.13 6.17 -29.00
CA ILE A 112 4.30 7.44 -28.29
C ILE A 112 4.97 7.16 -26.94
N GLU A 113 6.22 7.60 -26.80
CA GLU A 113 7.07 7.37 -25.62
C GLU A 113 7.46 8.67 -24.93
N PHE A 114 7.88 8.59 -23.65
CA PHE A 114 8.37 9.74 -22.89
C PHE A 114 9.67 9.38 -22.19
N ARG A 115 10.72 10.21 -22.37
CA ARG A 115 11.97 10.05 -21.62
C ARG A 115 11.77 10.39 -20.15
N LYS A 116 12.49 9.71 -19.26
CA LYS A 116 12.55 10.06 -17.84
C LYS A 116 13.06 11.50 -17.69
N GLY A 117 12.36 12.32 -16.92
CA GLY A 117 12.70 13.74 -16.73
C GLY A 117 12.26 14.69 -17.86
N SER A 118 11.61 14.19 -18.92
CA SER A 118 11.04 15.01 -19.99
C SER A 118 9.52 14.81 -20.12
N TYR A 119 8.83 15.89 -20.49
CA TYR A 119 7.40 15.88 -20.81
C TYR A 119 7.12 15.91 -22.31
N ALA A 120 8.15 16.12 -23.14
CA ALA A 120 8.01 16.07 -24.59
C ALA A 120 7.87 14.60 -25.06
N PRO A 121 6.83 14.28 -25.86
CA PRO A 121 6.67 12.95 -26.41
C PRO A 121 7.69 12.66 -27.53
N LEU A 122 8.03 11.39 -27.67
CA LEU A 122 8.82 10.84 -28.78
C LEU A 122 7.95 9.89 -29.59
N PHE A 123 8.09 9.95 -30.89
CA PHE A 123 7.34 9.10 -31.82
C PHE A 123 8.32 8.09 -32.44
N ARG A 124 8.11 6.80 -32.19
CA ARG A 124 8.96 5.72 -32.69
C ARG A 124 8.15 4.80 -33.59
N LYS A 125 8.58 4.62 -34.83
CA LYS A 125 8.02 3.57 -35.71
C LYS A 125 8.53 2.21 -35.26
N VAL A 126 7.64 1.23 -35.22
CA VAL A 126 7.99 -0.17 -34.97
C VAL A 126 8.03 -0.87 -36.32
N THR A 127 9.23 -1.08 -36.86
CA THR A 127 9.41 -1.90 -38.06
C THR A 127 9.19 -3.34 -37.64
N ALA A 128 8.25 -4.04 -38.28
CA ALA A 128 8.10 -5.47 -38.12
C ALA A 128 9.39 -6.15 -38.59
N THR A 129 10.30 -6.48 -37.66
CA THR A 129 11.37 -7.43 -37.95
C THR A 129 10.72 -8.80 -38.01
N ALA A 130 10.94 -9.46 -39.15
CA ALA A 130 10.48 -10.80 -39.47
C ALA A 130 10.69 -11.80 -38.33
N ALA A 131 9.81 -12.79 -38.31
CA ALA A 131 9.89 -14.03 -37.54
C ALA A 131 11.32 -14.44 -37.18
N SER A 132 11.53 -14.80 -35.91
CA SER A 132 12.74 -15.44 -35.43
C SER A 132 13.20 -16.54 -36.40
N PRO A 133 14.47 -16.54 -36.86
CA PRO A 133 15.00 -17.70 -37.54
C PRO A 133 15.22 -18.80 -36.48
N GLU A 134 14.75 -20.00 -36.81
CA GLU A 134 15.02 -21.25 -36.10
C GLU A 134 16.54 -21.44 -35.87
N PRO A 135 16.97 -22.13 -34.80
CA PRO A 135 18.38 -22.35 -34.54
C PRO A 135 18.84 -23.55 -35.38
N GLU A 136 19.49 -23.30 -36.51
CA GLU A 136 20.25 -24.30 -37.25
C GLU A 136 21.76 -24.13 -37.00
N SER A 137 22.37 -25.26 -36.69
CA SER A 137 23.69 -25.51 -36.12
C SER A 137 24.91 -25.11 -36.96
N ALA A 138 26.05 -24.78 -36.31
CA ALA A 138 27.37 -25.39 -36.59
C ALA A 138 28.51 -24.98 -35.61
N VAL A 139 29.05 -26.00 -34.89
CA VAL A 139 30.48 -26.38 -34.67
C VAL A 139 31.46 -25.31 -34.11
N ILE A 140 32.15 -25.51 -32.97
CA ILE A 140 33.40 -26.29 -32.79
C ILE A 140 33.55 -26.78 -31.33
N ALA A 141 34.16 -27.97 -31.23
CA ALA A 141 34.42 -28.82 -30.07
C ALA A 141 35.36 -28.26 -28.98
N SER A 142 35.16 -28.74 -27.75
CA SER A 142 36.23 -29.33 -26.95
C SER A 142 35.67 -30.30 -25.89
N GLU A 143 36.44 -31.36 -25.69
CA GLU A 143 36.15 -32.62 -24.99
C GLU A 143 35.94 -32.46 -23.49
N LEU A 144 35.16 -33.36 -22.87
CA LEU A 144 35.40 -33.99 -21.55
C LEU A 144 34.39 -35.16 -21.33
N PRO A 145 34.74 -36.21 -20.57
CA PRO A 145 34.22 -37.57 -20.76
C PRO A 145 32.86 -37.86 -20.11
N ARG A 146 32.13 -38.79 -20.74
CA ARG A 146 30.84 -39.33 -20.30
C ARG A 146 30.94 -40.09 -18.97
N VAL A 147 30.08 -39.74 -18.01
CA VAL A 147 29.66 -40.65 -16.93
C VAL A 147 28.22 -41.09 -17.21
N ALA A 148 28.00 -42.40 -17.12
CA ALA A 148 26.80 -43.11 -17.55
C ALA A 148 25.52 -42.65 -16.83
N ALA A 149 24.44 -42.54 -17.61
CA ALA A 149 23.08 -42.29 -17.11
C ALA A 149 22.53 -43.54 -16.41
N VAL A 150 22.08 -43.38 -15.17
CA VAL A 150 21.14 -44.30 -14.51
C VAL A 150 19.73 -43.77 -14.81
N SER A 151 18.93 -44.55 -15.53
CA SER A 151 17.49 -44.28 -15.69
C SER A 151 16.74 -44.53 -14.38
N PRO A 152 15.89 -43.62 -13.89
CA PRO A 152 14.91 -43.96 -12.88
C PRO A 152 13.69 -44.61 -13.52
N ALA A 153 13.35 -45.77 -12.96
CA ALA A 153 12.22 -46.62 -13.30
C ALA A 153 10.86 -45.89 -13.19
N ALA A 154 9.94 -46.36 -14.04
CA ALA A 154 8.53 -45.98 -14.08
C ALA A 154 7.82 -46.23 -12.74
N ILE A 155 7.06 -45.23 -12.27
CA ILE A 155 6.04 -45.38 -11.23
C ILE A 155 4.67 -45.40 -11.92
N PRO A 156 3.79 -46.39 -11.64
CA PRO A 156 2.52 -46.52 -12.32
C PRO A 156 1.49 -45.48 -11.85
N GLN A 157 0.86 -44.80 -12.80
CA GLN A 157 -0.29 -43.93 -12.55
C GLN A 157 -1.52 -44.77 -12.13
N LYS A 158 -1.98 -44.61 -10.89
CA LYS A 158 -3.32 -45.05 -10.49
C LYS A 158 -4.37 -44.01 -10.90
N ALA A 159 -5.39 -44.50 -11.58
CA ALA A 159 -6.53 -43.77 -12.13
C ALA A 159 -7.26 -42.91 -11.10
N ARG A 160 -7.57 -41.65 -11.47
CA ARG A 160 -8.51 -40.78 -10.74
C ARG A 160 -9.95 -41.05 -11.20
N PRO A 161 -10.93 -41.19 -10.30
CA PRO A 161 -12.33 -41.28 -10.69
C PRO A 161 -12.87 -39.89 -11.06
N ARG A 162 -13.59 -39.83 -12.19
CA ARG A 162 -14.32 -38.65 -12.67
C ARG A 162 -15.60 -38.50 -11.84
N TRP A 163 -15.77 -37.41 -11.10
CA TRP A 163 -17.10 -36.98 -10.64
C TRP A 163 -17.33 -35.47 -10.76
N ARG A 164 -18.61 -35.13 -11.01
CA ARG A 164 -19.12 -34.03 -11.85
C ARG A 164 -19.19 -32.66 -11.14
N TRP A 165 -18.63 -31.62 -11.76
CA TRP A 165 -18.67 -30.22 -11.30
C TRP A 165 -19.95 -29.44 -11.70
N LYS A 166 -21.14 -30.05 -11.62
CA LYS A 166 -22.39 -29.35 -11.99
C LYS A 166 -23.27 -28.87 -10.82
N SER A 167 -22.83 -28.99 -9.57
CA SER A 167 -23.68 -28.64 -8.41
C SER A 167 -23.23 -27.41 -7.60
N VAL A 168 -22.11 -26.75 -7.92
CA VAL A 168 -21.64 -25.57 -7.16
C VAL A 168 -22.05 -24.24 -7.81
N ALA A 169 -22.35 -24.22 -9.12
CA ALA A 169 -22.84 -23.03 -9.81
C ALA A 169 -24.33 -22.69 -9.51
N VAL A 170 -25.11 -23.65 -8.98
CA VAL A 170 -26.53 -23.45 -8.65
C VAL A 170 -26.72 -22.89 -7.23
N LEU A 171 -25.77 -23.12 -6.31
CA LEU A 171 -25.87 -22.62 -4.93
C LEU A 171 -25.44 -21.15 -4.77
N VAL A 172 -24.62 -20.62 -5.68
CA VAL A 172 -24.28 -19.18 -5.71
C VAL A 172 -25.37 -18.36 -6.41
N ALA A 173 -26.13 -18.95 -7.33
CA ALA A 173 -27.28 -18.29 -7.98
C ALA A 173 -28.55 -18.26 -7.10
N LEU A 174 -28.73 -19.23 -6.20
CA LEU A 174 -29.86 -19.26 -5.24
C LEU A 174 -29.64 -18.36 -4.01
N ALA A 175 -28.40 -18.01 -3.67
CA ALA A 175 -28.10 -17.04 -2.61
C ALA A 175 -28.32 -15.57 -3.06
N LEU A 176 -28.30 -15.29 -4.36
CA LEU A 176 -28.54 -13.94 -4.93
C LEU A 176 -29.98 -13.71 -5.38
N THR A 177 -30.83 -14.75 -5.43
CA THR A 177 -32.27 -14.63 -5.67
C THR A 177 -33.10 -14.70 -4.40
N GLY A 178 -32.57 -15.24 -3.29
CA GLY A 178 -33.23 -15.28 -1.98
C GLY A 178 -33.32 -13.96 -1.21
N SER A 179 -32.53 -12.94 -1.60
CA SER A 179 -32.51 -11.62 -0.95
C SER A 179 -33.37 -10.57 -1.67
N VAL A 180 -33.86 -10.86 -2.88
CA VAL A 180 -34.69 -9.95 -3.68
C VAL A 180 -36.18 -10.36 -3.67
N LEU A 181 -36.50 -11.60 -3.25
CA LEU A 181 -37.88 -12.13 -3.20
C LEU A 181 -38.46 -12.28 -1.79
N ARG A 182 -37.86 -11.65 -0.77
CA ARG A 182 -38.47 -11.49 0.57
C ARG A 182 -39.16 -10.14 0.81
N PHE A 183 -39.37 -9.35 -0.23
CA PHE A 183 -40.09 -8.05 -0.14
C PHE A 183 -41.34 -7.96 -1.02
N ALA A 184 -41.78 -9.04 -1.66
CA ALA A 184 -43.03 -9.08 -2.39
C ALA A 184 -43.90 -10.23 -1.85
N ASN A 185 -45.06 -9.88 -1.27
CA ASN A 185 -46.11 -10.74 -0.72
C ASN A 185 -45.91 -11.32 0.69
N LEU A 186 -46.13 -10.47 1.71
CA LEU A 186 -47.13 -10.78 2.74
C LEU A 186 -47.99 -9.51 2.94
N GLY A 187 -49.29 -9.65 2.66
CA GLY A 187 -50.24 -8.55 2.70
C GLY A 187 -50.84 -8.29 4.09
N LYS A 188 -51.26 -7.04 4.24
CA LYS A 188 -52.38 -6.52 5.05
C LYS A 188 -52.37 -6.82 6.55
N GLY A 189 -52.03 -5.79 7.34
CA GLY A 189 -52.35 -5.72 8.77
C GLY A 189 -51.79 -4.50 9.50
N SER A 190 -52.48 -3.36 9.37
CA SER A 190 -52.60 -2.26 10.36
C SER A 190 -51.45 -2.03 11.37
N SER A 191 -50.25 -1.68 10.88
CA SER A 191 -49.12 -1.27 11.75
C SER A 191 -48.34 -0.05 11.22
N ASP A 192 -48.64 0.41 9.99
CA ASP A 192 -47.78 1.35 9.27
C ASP A 192 -48.07 2.82 9.54
N GLU A 193 -49.24 3.19 10.08
CA GLU A 193 -49.60 4.60 10.23
C GLU A 193 -49.02 5.25 11.51
N PHE A 194 -48.74 4.46 12.55
CA PHE A 194 -48.13 4.93 13.79
C PHE A 194 -46.59 4.84 13.79
N LEU A 195 -46.00 3.89 13.06
CA LEU A 195 -44.53 3.77 12.94
C LEU A 195 -43.94 4.72 11.91
N ASN A 196 -44.66 5.02 10.83
CA ASN A 196 -44.14 5.87 9.76
C ASN A 196 -44.13 7.37 10.14
N LYS A 197 -45.07 7.82 10.98
CA LYS A 197 -45.09 9.23 11.42
C LYS A 197 -43.99 9.55 12.45
N GLY A 198 -43.55 8.58 13.25
CA GLY A 198 -42.43 8.73 14.20
C GLY A 198 -41.06 8.61 13.54
N LEU A 199 -40.90 7.67 12.59
CA LEU A 199 -39.65 7.45 11.85
C LEU A 199 -39.39 8.51 10.77
N VAL A 200 -40.43 9.03 10.11
CA VAL A 200 -40.28 10.13 9.16
C VAL A 200 -39.98 11.44 9.89
N ASP A 201 -40.52 11.68 11.10
CA ASP A 201 -40.25 12.92 11.84
C ASP A 201 -38.87 12.92 12.53
N GLN A 202 -38.37 11.76 12.99
CA GLN A 202 -36.99 11.62 13.49
C GLN A 202 -35.96 11.50 12.37
N GLY A 203 -36.26 10.77 11.29
CA GLY A 203 -35.43 10.68 10.09
C GLY A 203 -35.31 12.01 9.36
N ALA A 204 -36.39 12.79 9.27
CA ALA A 204 -36.37 14.15 8.73
C ALA A 204 -35.60 15.12 9.64
N LYS A 205 -35.67 14.99 10.98
CA LYS A 205 -34.86 15.79 11.92
C LYS A 205 -33.35 15.47 11.84
N ILE A 206 -32.96 14.23 11.54
CA ILE A 206 -31.56 13.81 11.37
C ILE A 206 -31.03 14.21 9.98
N LEU A 207 -31.87 14.15 8.94
CA LEU A 207 -31.50 14.59 7.58
C LEU A 207 -31.54 16.12 7.40
N SER A 208 -32.29 16.85 8.24
CA SER A 208 -32.44 18.31 8.14
C SER A 208 -31.33 19.12 8.83
N ARG A 209 -30.22 18.51 9.25
CA ARG A 209 -29.11 19.26 9.85
C ARG A 209 -27.72 18.71 9.51
N LYS A 210 -27.47 18.39 8.23
CA LYS A 210 -26.08 18.47 7.71
C LYS A 210 -25.67 19.93 7.67
N VAL A 211 -25.29 20.47 8.82
CA VAL A 211 -24.63 21.78 8.91
C VAL A 211 -23.36 21.65 8.07
N SER A 212 -23.31 22.33 6.93
CA SER A 212 -22.07 22.42 6.18
C SER A 212 -21.05 23.17 7.04
N PRO A 213 -19.83 22.64 7.19
CA PRO A 213 -18.84 23.25 8.04
C PRO A 213 -18.52 24.67 7.56
N SER A 214 -18.08 25.54 8.46
CA SER A 214 -17.60 26.86 8.06
C SER A 214 -16.50 26.73 7.00
N ALA A 215 -16.47 27.63 6.01
CA ALA A 215 -15.50 27.54 4.91
C ALA A 215 -14.03 27.54 5.40
N SER A 216 -13.76 28.24 6.50
CA SER A 216 -12.45 28.25 7.17
C SER A 216 -12.13 26.89 7.80
N ALA A 217 -13.08 26.32 8.56
CA ALA A 217 -12.92 25.01 9.17
C ALA A 217 -12.72 23.91 8.11
N TYR A 218 -13.49 23.95 7.02
CA TYR A 218 -13.37 23.00 5.91
C TYR A 218 -12.00 23.08 5.22
N ARG A 219 -11.49 24.30 4.98
CA ARG A 219 -10.14 24.49 4.40
C ARG A 219 -9.05 23.91 5.32
N ASN A 220 -9.16 24.14 6.62
CA ASN A 220 -8.21 23.58 7.59
C ASN A 220 -8.32 22.06 7.68
N TYR A 221 -9.52 21.50 7.64
CA TYR A 221 -9.73 20.05 7.54
C TYR A 221 -9.03 19.44 6.32
N LEU A 222 -9.20 20.04 5.14
CA LEU A 222 -8.55 19.55 3.92
C LEU A 222 -7.02 19.58 4.02
N LYS A 223 -6.45 20.65 4.61
CA LYS A 223 -5.01 20.72 4.88
C LYS A 223 -4.58 19.63 5.87
N GLY A 224 -5.37 19.43 6.93
CA GLY A 224 -5.16 18.37 7.92
C GLY A 224 -5.06 16.99 7.28
N VAL A 225 -6.09 16.62 6.50
CA VAL A 225 -6.13 15.34 5.77
C VAL A 225 -4.97 15.22 4.79
N TYR A 226 -4.63 16.29 4.07
CA TYR A 226 -3.49 16.30 3.14
C TYR A 226 -2.16 15.99 3.85
N PHE A 227 -1.86 16.67 4.96
CA PHE A 227 -0.61 16.45 5.70
C PHE A 227 -0.58 15.09 6.41
N ARG A 228 -1.73 14.61 6.90
CA ARG A 228 -1.85 13.26 7.50
C ARG A 228 -1.46 12.18 6.50
N ASN A 229 -1.91 12.31 5.26
CA ASN A 229 -1.63 11.33 4.20
C ASN A 229 -0.16 11.30 3.74
N LYS A 230 0.72 12.15 4.29
CA LYS A 230 2.17 12.04 4.09
C LYS A 230 2.81 10.97 4.99
N PHE A 231 2.13 10.52 6.05
CA PHE A 231 2.63 9.50 6.99
C PHE A 231 4.01 9.80 7.58
N THR A 232 4.41 11.07 7.67
CA THR A 232 5.64 11.50 8.34
C THR A 232 5.34 12.10 9.71
N PRO A 233 6.28 12.06 10.67
CA PRO A 233 6.10 12.71 11.97
C PRO A 233 5.72 14.20 11.82
N ASP A 234 6.44 14.95 10.98
CA ASP A 234 6.16 16.36 10.73
C ASP A 234 4.80 16.57 10.06
N GLY A 235 4.42 15.66 9.14
CA GLY A 235 3.12 15.66 8.49
C GLY A 235 1.98 15.46 9.49
N LEU A 236 2.11 14.50 10.40
CA LEU A 236 1.08 14.22 11.42
C LEU A 236 0.97 15.34 12.46
N ASN A 237 2.09 15.95 12.86
CA ASN A 237 2.10 17.13 13.72
C ASN A 237 1.40 18.32 13.04
N THR A 238 1.75 18.59 11.79
CA THR A 238 1.12 19.66 10.99
C THR A 238 -0.37 19.38 10.78
N ALA A 239 -0.74 18.13 10.51
CA ALA A 239 -2.13 17.72 10.35
C ALA A 239 -2.95 17.97 11.61
N THR A 240 -2.40 17.59 12.76
CA THR A 240 -3.01 17.80 14.08
C THR A 240 -3.32 19.28 14.32
N GLN A 241 -2.35 20.18 14.06
CA GLN A 241 -2.55 21.63 14.22
C GLN A 241 -3.68 22.16 13.34
N TYR A 242 -3.72 21.77 12.07
CA TYR A 242 -4.81 22.19 11.17
C TYR A 242 -6.17 21.63 11.59
N LEU A 243 -6.21 20.39 12.07
CA LEU A 243 -7.45 19.75 12.52
C LEU A 243 -7.96 20.35 13.84
N GLU A 244 -7.07 20.72 14.76
CA GLU A 244 -7.40 21.48 15.97
C GLU A 244 -7.99 22.86 15.61
N GLN A 245 -7.42 23.55 14.62
CA GLN A 245 -8.00 24.80 14.10
C GLN A 245 -9.36 24.57 13.41
N ALA A 246 -9.55 23.43 12.74
CA ALA A 246 -10.82 23.09 12.10
C ALA A 246 -11.94 22.90 13.14
N VAL A 247 -11.69 22.12 14.19
CA VAL A 247 -12.68 21.91 15.27
C VAL A 247 -12.87 23.16 16.15
N GLY A 248 -11.83 23.99 16.31
CA GLY A 248 -11.95 25.28 17.00
C GLY A 248 -12.77 26.30 16.22
N GLY A 249 -12.64 26.32 14.89
CA GLY A 249 -13.40 27.19 14.00
C GLY A 249 -14.83 26.70 13.73
N ASP A 250 -15.11 25.43 13.95
CA ASP A 250 -16.45 24.85 13.88
C ASP A 250 -16.57 23.60 14.80
N PRO A 251 -17.04 23.78 16.05
CA PRO A 251 -17.21 22.68 17.01
C PRO A 251 -18.30 21.64 16.66
N SER A 252 -19.01 21.84 15.55
CA SER A 252 -20.00 20.89 15.03
C SER A 252 -19.46 20.03 13.88
N PHE A 253 -18.21 20.25 13.47
CA PHE A 253 -17.61 19.56 12.33
C PHE A 253 -17.13 18.14 12.67
N ALA A 254 -18.05 17.17 12.59
CA ALA A 254 -17.84 15.78 12.98
C ALA A 254 -16.62 15.10 12.31
N GLN A 255 -16.43 15.30 11.00
CA GLN A 255 -15.32 14.69 10.24
C GLN A 255 -13.95 15.20 10.72
N ALA A 256 -13.86 16.46 11.16
CA ALA A 256 -12.61 17.00 11.68
C ALA A 256 -12.22 16.35 13.01
N TYR A 257 -13.19 16.04 13.88
CA TYR A 257 -12.93 15.26 15.10
C TYR A 257 -12.45 13.84 14.77
N ALA A 258 -13.08 13.14 13.82
CA ALA A 258 -12.63 11.81 13.41
C ALA A 258 -11.20 11.84 12.83
N ALA A 259 -10.91 12.80 11.94
CA ALA A 259 -9.57 12.95 11.38
C ALA A 259 -8.52 13.31 12.45
N LEU A 260 -8.91 14.06 13.49
CA LEU A 260 -8.04 14.41 14.61
C LEU A 260 -7.72 13.18 15.47
N GLY A 261 -8.73 12.34 15.77
CA GLY A 261 -8.56 11.05 16.44
C GLY A 261 -7.57 10.15 15.71
N GLN A 262 -7.72 10.04 14.39
CA GLN A 262 -6.80 9.31 13.54
C GLN A 262 -5.37 9.87 13.58
N CYS A 263 -5.20 11.20 13.56
CA CYS A 263 -3.85 11.79 13.68
C CYS A 263 -3.21 11.44 15.02
N TYR A 264 -3.95 11.51 16.13
CA TYR A 264 -3.44 11.11 17.44
C TYR A 264 -3.10 9.62 17.51
N ALA A 265 -3.89 8.77 16.87
CA ALA A 265 -3.62 7.33 16.84
C ALA A 265 -2.44 6.96 15.94
N MET A 266 -2.17 7.75 14.90
CA MET A 266 -1.04 7.57 13.98
C MET A 266 0.25 8.25 14.46
N ALA A 267 0.16 9.29 15.30
CA ALA A 267 1.28 10.15 15.67
C ALA A 267 2.39 9.42 16.45
N PRO A 268 2.05 8.56 17.42
CA PRO A 268 2.98 7.55 17.88
C PRO A 268 3.14 6.58 16.72
N GLN A 269 4.35 6.50 16.14
CA GLN A 269 4.61 5.45 15.18
C GLN A 269 4.20 4.15 15.84
N VAL A 270 3.12 3.56 15.34
CA VAL A 270 2.58 2.23 15.68
C VAL A 270 3.71 1.36 16.24
N GLY A 271 3.67 1.05 17.54
CA GLY A 271 4.67 0.23 18.24
C GLY A 271 5.34 0.83 19.48
N THR A 272 4.71 1.79 20.18
CA THR A 272 5.04 2.16 21.57
C THR A 272 3.75 2.29 22.37
N ALA A 273 3.84 2.22 23.70
CA ALA A 273 2.75 2.60 24.58
C ALA A 273 2.22 3.99 24.18
N LEU A 274 0.91 4.15 24.01
CA LEU A 274 0.32 5.48 23.92
C LEU A 274 0.37 6.13 25.31
N PRO A 275 0.89 7.36 25.42
CA PRO A 275 0.75 8.12 26.66
C PRO A 275 -0.72 8.25 27.05
N PRO A 276 -1.08 8.20 28.35
CA PRO A 276 -2.46 8.33 28.81
C PRO A 276 -3.17 9.59 28.29
N GLU A 277 -2.45 10.69 28.09
CA GLU A 277 -3.03 11.89 27.49
C GLU A 277 -3.43 11.68 26.02
N VAL A 278 -2.66 10.91 25.26
CA VAL A 278 -2.96 10.60 23.84
C VAL A 278 -4.16 9.66 23.76
N VAL A 279 -4.22 8.64 24.61
CA VAL A 279 -5.39 7.74 24.74
C VAL A 279 -6.66 8.55 25.02
N SER A 280 -6.58 9.50 25.95
CA SER A 280 -7.71 10.36 26.31
C SER A 280 -8.15 11.25 25.16
N LYS A 281 -7.20 11.82 24.41
CA LYS A 281 -7.47 12.64 23.22
C LYS A 281 -8.14 11.86 22.10
N ILE A 282 -7.65 10.66 21.77
CA ILE A 282 -8.27 9.78 20.76
C ILE A 282 -9.72 9.48 21.17
N ARG A 283 -9.92 9.09 22.44
CA ARG A 283 -11.26 8.75 22.96
C ARG A 283 -12.22 9.92 22.89
N ALA A 284 -11.78 11.11 23.32
CA ALA A 284 -12.58 12.32 23.29
C ALA A 284 -12.96 12.70 21.84
N ALA A 285 -12.01 12.66 20.92
CA ALA A 285 -12.24 12.97 19.51
C ALA A 285 -13.22 11.98 18.85
N ALA A 286 -12.99 10.67 18.99
CA ALA A 286 -13.88 9.64 18.45
C ALA A 286 -15.30 9.73 19.02
N THR A 287 -15.42 9.91 20.34
CA THR A 287 -16.73 10.06 21.01
C THR A 287 -17.46 11.31 20.52
N ARG A 288 -16.74 12.44 20.38
CA ARG A 288 -17.33 13.69 19.90
C ARG A 288 -17.77 13.58 18.43
N ALA A 289 -16.97 12.93 17.59
CA ALA A 289 -17.33 12.66 16.20
C ALA A 289 -18.65 11.88 16.11
N LEU A 290 -18.80 10.79 16.88
CA LEU A 290 -20.01 9.96 16.89
C LEU A 290 -21.22 10.65 17.53
N GLN A 291 -21.02 11.55 18.49
CA GLN A 291 -22.11 12.39 19.03
C GLN A 291 -22.67 13.36 17.98
N LEU A 292 -21.80 13.89 17.12
CA LEU A 292 -22.18 14.83 16.06
C LEU A 292 -22.72 14.12 14.82
N ASP A 293 -22.12 12.99 14.46
CA ASP A 293 -22.52 12.16 13.33
C ASP A 293 -22.27 10.67 13.65
N PRO A 294 -23.32 9.93 14.06
CA PRO A 294 -23.23 8.49 14.35
C PRO A 294 -22.91 7.61 13.14
N THR A 295 -22.87 8.17 11.93
CA THR A 295 -22.63 7.42 10.68
C THR A 295 -21.17 7.45 10.24
N LEU A 296 -20.28 8.14 10.98
CA LEU A 296 -18.86 8.21 10.67
C LEU A 296 -18.12 6.91 11.03
N GLY A 297 -17.86 6.08 10.02
CA GLY A 297 -17.09 4.85 10.18
C GLY A 297 -15.66 5.09 10.67
N GLU A 298 -15.06 6.23 10.32
CA GLU A 298 -13.71 6.63 10.72
C GLU A 298 -13.50 6.64 12.23
N ALA A 299 -14.50 7.10 12.99
CA ALA A 299 -14.41 7.17 14.45
C ALA A 299 -14.45 5.78 15.10
N HIS A 300 -15.10 4.81 14.47
CA HIS A 300 -15.08 3.42 14.93
C HIS A 300 -13.68 2.80 14.78
N PHE A 301 -12.89 3.17 13.76
CA PHE A 301 -11.50 2.70 13.67
C PHE A 301 -10.65 3.20 14.85
N ASP A 302 -10.85 4.45 15.29
CA ASP A 302 -10.17 5.00 16.46
C ASP A 302 -10.55 4.25 17.74
N LEU A 303 -11.83 3.93 17.92
CA LEU A 303 -12.30 3.11 19.05
C LEU A 303 -11.75 1.69 19.01
N ALA A 304 -11.59 1.12 17.80
CA ALA A 304 -10.99 -0.20 17.62
C ALA A 304 -9.53 -0.21 18.07
N MET A 305 -8.73 0.78 17.65
CA MET A 305 -7.33 0.92 18.07
C MET A 305 -7.22 1.11 19.59
N LEU A 306 -8.10 1.91 20.20
CA LEU A 306 -8.15 2.03 21.66
C LEU A 306 -8.44 0.70 22.36
N ALA A 307 -9.32 -0.13 21.78
CA ALA A 307 -9.61 -1.46 22.31
C ALA A 307 -8.41 -2.43 22.17
N GLU A 308 -7.59 -2.29 21.12
CA GLU A 308 -6.33 -3.04 20.98
C GLU A 308 -5.37 -2.74 22.14
N PHE A 309 -5.21 -1.48 22.55
CA PHE A 309 -4.36 -1.13 23.71
C PHE A 309 -4.84 -1.74 25.04
N ASP A 310 -6.10 -2.11 25.15
CA ASP A 310 -6.66 -2.78 26.33
C ASP A 310 -6.66 -4.32 26.19
N PHE A 311 -6.07 -4.84 25.10
CA PHE A 311 -6.16 -6.24 24.66
C PHE A 311 -7.61 -6.74 24.63
N ASN A 312 -8.56 -5.84 24.33
CA ASN A 312 -9.96 -6.18 24.16
C ASN A 312 -10.23 -6.48 22.68
N TRP A 313 -9.70 -7.62 22.23
CA TRP A 313 -9.74 -8.03 20.82
C TRP A 313 -11.15 -8.16 20.28
N ALA A 314 -12.09 -8.67 21.08
CA ALA A 314 -13.48 -8.80 20.69
C ALA A 314 -14.13 -7.43 20.41
N LYS A 315 -13.85 -6.42 21.25
CA LYS A 315 -14.31 -5.06 21.01
C LYS A 315 -13.61 -4.45 19.80
N ALA A 316 -12.30 -4.63 19.66
CA ALA A 316 -11.56 -4.14 18.50
C ALA A 316 -12.15 -4.68 17.18
N ASP A 317 -12.45 -5.99 17.10
CA ASP A 317 -13.10 -6.61 15.94
C ASP A 317 -14.44 -5.95 15.63
N ALA A 318 -15.30 -5.80 16.64
CA ALA A 318 -16.64 -5.22 16.47
C ALA A 318 -16.57 -3.78 15.95
N GLU A 319 -15.67 -2.98 16.50
CA GLU A 319 -15.48 -1.58 16.09
C GLU A 319 -14.88 -1.47 14.67
N PHE A 320 -13.88 -2.28 14.32
CA PHE A 320 -13.36 -2.30 12.94
C PHE A 320 -14.45 -2.70 11.93
N ARG A 321 -15.22 -3.73 12.24
CA ARG A 321 -16.31 -4.18 11.37
C ARG A 321 -17.38 -3.11 11.23
N LYS A 322 -17.73 -2.41 12.32
CA LYS A 322 -18.70 -1.31 12.27
C LYS A 322 -18.18 -0.14 11.43
N GLY A 323 -16.90 0.21 11.59
CA GLY A 323 -16.26 1.24 10.78
C GLY A 323 -16.27 0.91 9.28
N LEU A 324 -15.98 -0.35 8.92
CA LEU A 324 -16.02 -0.80 7.52
C LEU A 324 -17.45 -0.98 6.97
N GLU A 325 -18.43 -1.28 7.81
CA GLU A 325 -19.85 -1.30 7.43
C GLU A 325 -20.31 0.10 7.02
N LEU A 326 -19.90 1.13 7.78
CA LEU A 326 -20.25 2.53 7.54
C LEU A 326 -19.41 3.18 6.44
N SER A 327 -18.13 2.81 6.33
CA SER A 327 -17.17 3.38 5.38
C SER A 327 -16.46 2.26 4.56
N PRO A 328 -17.19 1.49 3.73
CA PRO A 328 -16.62 0.34 3.00
C PRO A 328 -15.57 0.72 1.95
N GLY A 329 -15.54 1.99 1.52
CA GLY A 329 -14.54 2.51 0.59
C GLY A 329 -13.25 3.01 1.27
N ASN A 330 -13.11 2.87 2.59
CA ASN A 330 -11.96 3.39 3.31
C ASN A 330 -10.77 2.41 3.25
N ALA A 331 -9.87 2.64 2.29
CA ALA A 331 -8.68 1.81 2.10
C ALA A 331 -7.80 1.71 3.36
N VAL A 332 -7.63 2.82 4.10
CA VAL A 332 -6.83 2.84 5.33
C VAL A 332 -7.49 2.03 6.45
N GLY A 333 -8.82 2.12 6.59
CA GLY A 333 -9.59 1.29 7.53
C GLY A 333 -9.41 -0.20 7.26
N HIS A 334 -9.39 -0.61 5.99
CA HIS A 334 -9.06 -1.99 5.62
C HIS A 334 -7.63 -2.40 5.99
N LEU A 335 -6.64 -1.50 5.83
CA LEU A 335 -5.26 -1.78 6.23
C LEU A 335 -5.11 -1.92 7.74
N TRP A 336 -5.78 -1.07 8.52
CA TRP A 336 -5.76 -1.15 9.98
C TRP A 336 -6.46 -2.40 10.49
N TYR A 337 -7.63 -2.75 9.92
CA TYR A 337 -8.28 -4.01 10.26
C TYR A 337 -7.41 -5.23 9.89
N ALA A 338 -6.72 -5.19 8.74
CA ALA A 338 -5.77 -6.23 8.37
C ALA A 338 -4.57 -6.33 9.34
N LYS A 339 -4.11 -5.20 9.92
CA LYS A 339 -3.08 -5.22 10.96
C LYS A 339 -3.59 -5.88 12.24
N TYR A 340 -4.80 -5.54 12.68
CA TYR A 340 -5.45 -6.20 13.81
C TYR A 340 -5.61 -7.71 13.56
N LEU A 341 -6.11 -8.11 12.39
CA LEU A 341 -6.29 -9.50 12.00
C LEU A 341 -4.97 -10.27 12.03
N ALA A 342 -3.87 -9.64 11.64
CA ALA A 342 -2.53 -10.20 11.76
C ALA A 342 -2.14 -10.45 13.23
N LEU A 343 -2.35 -9.46 14.10
CA LEU A 343 -2.06 -9.55 15.54
C LEU A 343 -2.84 -10.71 16.22
N VAL A 344 -4.10 -10.92 15.85
CA VAL A 344 -4.93 -12.01 16.39
C VAL A 344 -4.77 -13.35 15.64
N GLY A 345 -3.98 -13.39 14.57
CA GLY A 345 -3.62 -14.61 13.82
C GLY A 345 -4.62 -15.06 12.74
N ARG A 346 -5.53 -14.18 12.29
CA ARG A 346 -6.55 -14.49 11.26
C ARG A 346 -6.02 -14.29 9.84
N ARG A 347 -5.13 -15.20 9.41
CA ARG A 347 -4.33 -15.08 8.16
C ARG A 347 -5.13 -14.85 6.89
N ASP A 348 -6.16 -15.65 6.64
CA ASP A 348 -6.92 -15.56 5.37
C ASP A 348 -7.59 -14.20 5.19
N GLU A 349 -8.05 -13.59 6.28
CA GLU A 349 -8.72 -12.28 6.26
C GLU A 349 -7.73 -11.13 6.08
N VAL A 350 -6.48 -11.29 6.53
CA VAL A 350 -5.42 -10.30 6.27
C VAL A 350 -5.20 -10.12 4.77
N PHE A 351 -5.13 -11.22 4.02
CA PHE A 351 -4.98 -11.15 2.56
C PHE A 351 -6.15 -10.42 1.91
N LEU A 352 -7.38 -10.79 2.28
CA LEU A 352 -8.60 -10.19 1.76
C LEU A 352 -8.59 -8.66 1.93
N HIS A 353 -8.37 -8.18 3.15
CA HIS A 353 -8.47 -6.76 3.44
C HIS A 353 -7.30 -5.94 2.87
N ARG A 354 -6.08 -6.50 2.82
CA ARG A 354 -4.97 -5.84 2.12
C ARG A 354 -5.19 -5.76 0.61
N ARG A 355 -5.81 -6.78 0.01
CA ARG A 355 -6.17 -6.76 -1.41
C ARG A 355 -7.22 -5.69 -1.69
N ILE A 356 -8.30 -5.65 -0.89
CA ILE A 356 -9.34 -4.62 -1.02
C ILE A 356 -8.72 -3.22 -0.90
N ALA A 357 -7.82 -2.98 0.07
CA ALA A 357 -7.16 -1.69 0.21
C ALA A 357 -6.35 -1.29 -1.04
N ALA A 358 -5.58 -2.21 -1.61
CA ALA A 358 -4.82 -1.97 -2.84
C ALA A 358 -5.71 -1.72 -4.07
N GLU A 359 -6.89 -2.35 -4.14
CA GLU A 359 -7.89 -2.12 -5.19
C GLU A 359 -8.60 -0.76 -5.02
N LEU A 360 -8.89 -0.36 -3.77
CA LEU A 360 -9.53 0.91 -3.45
C LEU A 360 -8.60 2.12 -3.68
N ASP A 361 -7.30 1.96 -3.40
CA ASP A 361 -6.30 3.02 -3.60
C ASP A 361 -5.03 2.51 -4.31
N PRO A 362 -5.12 2.26 -5.63
CA PRO A 362 -4.02 1.67 -6.41
C PRO A 362 -2.85 2.64 -6.66
N VAL A 363 -2.93 3.87 -6.17
CA VAL A 363 -1.89 4.90 -6.34
C VAL A 363 -1.22 5.29 -5.02
N SER A 364 -1.67 4.71 -3.90
CA SER A 364 -1.04 4.86 -2.60
C SER A 364 0.04 3.79 -2.42
N PRO A 365 1.34 4.17 -2.30
CA PRO A 365 2.41 3.23 -1.99
C PRO A 365 2.13 2.42 -0.72
N TYR A 366 1.45 3.04 0.27
CA TYR A 366 1.06 2.38 1.52
C TYR A 366 0.04 1.26 1.31
N ALA A 367 -0.94 1.44 0.42
CA ALA A 367 -1.92 0.41 0.09
C ALA A 367 -1.32 -0.69 -0.81
N VAL A 368 -0.57 -0.29 -1.84
CA VAL A 368 0.04 -1.22 -2.82
C VAL A 368 1.05 -2.15 -2.16
N GLN A 369 1.91 -1.64 -1.27
CA GLN A 369 2.92 -2.46 -0.59
C GLN A 369 2.32 -3.48 0.38
N ALA A 370 1.08 -3.27 0.85
CA ALA A 370 0.55 -3.99 2.01
C ALA A 370 0.47 -5.50 1.75
N LEU A 371 0.10 -5.90 0.52
CA LEU A 371 0.09 -7.31 0.11
C LEU A 371 1.46 -7.97 0.21
N GLY A 372 2.55 -7.21 -0.03
CA GLY A 372 3.92 -7.70 0.07
C GLY A 372 4.19 -8.35 1.43
N GLY A 373 3.77 -7.73 2.53
CA GLY A 373 4.01 -8.29 3.86
C GLY A 373 3.28 -9.62 4.12
N TYR A 374 2.08 -9.80 3.55
CA TYR A 374 1.36 -11.08 3.63
C TYR A 374 2.08 -12.16 2.81
N LEU A 375 2.49 -11.81 1.60
CA LEU A 375 3.21 -12.70 0.70
C LEU A 375 4.53 -13.16 1.30
N SER A 376 5.27 -12.27 1.97
CA SER A 376 6.51 -12.60 2.69
C SER A 376 6.28 -13.66 3.77
N VAL A 377 5.31 -13.46 4.68
CA VAL A 377 5.10 -14.42 5.80
C VAL A 377 4.48 -15.74 5.37
N THR A 378 3.93 -15.79 4.14
CA THR A 378 3.37 -17.01 3.55
C THR A 378 4.35 -17.72 2.58
N GLY A 379 5.61 -17.27 2.54
CA GLY A 379 6.65 -17.92 1.73
C GLY A 379 6.63 -17.57 0.24
N ARG A 380 5.79 -16.63 -0.20
CA ARG A 380 5.66 -16.19 -1.59
C ARG A 380 6.60 -15.03 -1.87
N TYR A 381 7.90 -15.24 -1.69
CA TYR A 381 8.91 -14.18 -1.63
C TYR A 381 9.04 -13.39 -2.94
N ASP A 382 9.11 -14.06 -4.09
CA ASP A 382 9.18 -13.39 -5.39
C ASP A 382 8.00 -12.45 -5.65
N GLU A 383 6.81 -12.87 -5.24
CA GLU A 383 5.60 -12.04 -5.34
C GLU A 383 5.65 -10.87 -4.36
N ALA A 384 6.11 -11.10 -3.13
CA ALA A 384 6.31 -10.04 -2.16
C ALA A 384 7.30 -8.98 -2.67
N ILE A 385 8.44 -9.41 -3.21
CA ILE A 385 9.47 -8.54 -3.79
C ILE A 385 8.85 -7.70 -4.90
N ARG A 386 8.13 -8.31 -5.85
CA ARG A 386 7.43 -7.56 -6.92
C ARG A 386 6.44 -6.54 -6.37
N GLN A 387 5.66 -6.89 -5.34
CA GLN A 387 4.70 -5.96 -4.73
C GLN A 387 5.41 -4.75 -4.10
N PHE A 388 6.45 -4.97 -3.30
CA PHE A 388 7.20 -3.85 -2.72
C PHE A 388 7.92 -3.01 -3.79
N SER A 389 8.51 -3.64 -4.81
CA SER A 389 9.11 -2.93 -5.95
C SER A 389 8.09 -2.07 -6.70
N SER A 390 6.84 -2.52 -6.82
CA SER A 390 5.78 -1.72 -7.44
C SER A 390 5.42 -0.47 -6.62
N ALA A 391 5.44 -0.56 -5.29
CA ALA A 391 5.28 0.61 -4.43
C ALA A 391 6.46 1.58 -4.59
N LEU A 392 7.69 1.09 -4.70
CA LEU A 392 8.88 1.91 -4.96
C LEU A 392 8.91 2.51 -6.38
N ALA A 393 8.21 1.92 -7.34
CA ALA A 393 8.03 2.51 -8.66
C ALA A 393 7.10 3.74 -8.62
N LEU A 394 6.18 3.81 -7.64
CA LEU A 394 5.35 4.97 -7.37
C LEU A 394 6.11 6.04 -6.58
N GLU A 395 6.80 5.63 -5.52
CA GLU A 395 7.54 6.50 -4.61
C GLU A 395 8.89 5.86 -4.23
N PRO A 396 10.00 6.22 -4.91
CA PRO A 396 11.30 5.55 -4.73
C PRO A 396 11.94 5.68 -3.34
N ASP A 397 11.54 6.68 -2.57
CA ASP A 397 12.01 6.96 -1.20
C ASP A 397 11.05 6.46 -0.12
N PHE A 398 10.03 5.67 -0.50
CA PHE A 398 9.04 5.15 0.43
C PHE A 398 9.63 4.08 1.35
N GLY A 399 10.10 4.52 2.52
CA GLY A 399 10.87 3.70 3.46
C GLY A 399 10.17 2.41 3.92
N LEU A 400 8.84 2.39 4.04
CA LEU A 400 8.10 1.19 4.42
C LEU A 400 8.23 0.06 3.38
N ALA A 401 8.28 0.40 2.08
CA ALA A 401 8.49 -0.60 1.04
C ALA A 401 9.94 -1.10 1.00
N HIS A 402 10.94 -0.23 1.25
CA HIS A 402 12.32 -0.67 1.46
C HIS A 402 12.44 -1.63 2.65
N GLN A 403 11.81 -1.31 3.78
CA GLN A 403 11.78 -2.21 4.94
C GLN A 403 11.09 -3.55 4.60
N GLY A 404 9.98 -3.49 3.86
CA GLY A 404 9.26 -4.67 3.38
C GLY A 404 10.10 -5.56 2.47
N LEU A 405 10.86 -4.97 1.53
CA LEU A 405 11.85 -5.68 0.71
C LEU A 405 12.93 -6.32 1.57
N GLY A 406 13.49 -5.57 2.53
CA GLY A 406 14.49 -6.09 3.46
C GLY A 406 14.00 -7.33 4.20
N MET A 407 12.76 -7.29 4.68
CA MET A 407 12.11 -8.44 5.31
C MET A 407 11.90 -9.60 4.33
N ALA A 408 11.40 -9.33 3.13
CA ALA A 408 11.16 -10.37 2.12
C ALA A 408 12.47 -11.07 1.72
N TYR A 409 13.53 -10.32 1.43
CA TYR A 409 14.85 -10.87 1.12
C TYR A 409 15.43 -11.67 2.27
N LEU A 410 15.29 -11.19 3.51
CA LEU A 410 15.83 -11.91 4.66
C LEU A 410 15.14 -13.26 4.86
N LEU A 411 13.82 -13.31 4.68
CA LEU A 411 13.03 -14.55 4.77
C LEU A 411 13.29 -15.51 3.61
N ASP A 412 13.63 -14.98 2.43
CA ASP A 412 14.09 -15.74 1.26
C ASP A 412 15.56 -16.22 1.40
N GLY A 413 16.27 -15.79 2.45
CA GLY A 413 17.68 -16.14 2.70
C GLY A 413 18.70 -15.25 1.99
N ARG A 414 18.24 -14.21 1.27
CA ARG A 414 19.03 -13.21 0.55
C ARG A 414 19.52 -12.11 1.49
N ARG A 415 20.46 -12.48 2.35
CA ARG A 415 20.90 -11.68 3.52
C ARG A 415 21.56 -10.36 3.16
N GLU A 416 22.41 -10.34 2.16
CA GLU A 416 23.12 -9.14 1.70
C GLU A 416 22.12 -8.12 1.15
N GLU A 417 21.21 -8.52 0.26
CA GLU A 417 20.17 -7.63 -0.26
C GLU A 417 19.24 -7.13 0.84
N ALA A 418 18.90 -7.99 1.81
CA ALA A 418 18.11 -7.60 2.96
C ALA A 418 18.76 -6.45 3.75
N ILE A 419 20.05 -6.58 4.05
CA ILE A 419 20.82 -5.56 4.78
C ILE A 419 20.85 -4.24 4.01
N GLU A 420 21.08 -4.27 2.68
CA GLU A 420 21.08 -3.07 1.85
C GLU A 420 19.71 -2.36 1.86
N GLU A 421 18.62 -3.11 1.79
CA GLU A 421 17.26 -2.56 1.83
C GLU A 421 16.90 -2.01 3.21
N PHE A 422 17.32 -2.66 4.30
CA PHE A 422 17.17 -2.09 5.65
C PHE A 422 18.01 -0.81 5.83
N GLN A 423 19.21 -0.74 5.25
CA GLN A 423 20.00 0.50 5.24
C GLN A 423 19.31 1.61 4.44
N LYS A 424 18.74 1.30 3.27
CA LYS A 424 17.91 2.24 2.49
C LYS A 424 16.73 2.73 3.32
N ALA A 425 15.97 1.82 3.93
CA ALA A 425 14.84 2.15 4.79
C ALA A 425 15.25 3.11 5.91
N ASN A 426 16.40 2.87 6.55
CA ASN A 426 16.91 3.70 7.66
C ASN A 426 17.37 5.11 7.24
N ARG A 427 17.59 5.37 5.94
CA ARG A 427 17.83 6.73 5.43
C ARG A 427 16.55 7.56 5.37
N PHE A 428 15.42 6.92 5.14
CA PHE A 428 14.11 7.58 4.98
C PHE A 428 13.25 7.51 6.25
N MET A 429 13.49 6.51 7.10
CA MET A 429 12.81 6.32 8.37
C MET A 429 13.85 6.15 9.49
N SER A 430 13.90 7.12 10.39
CA SER A 430 14.75 7.04 11.58
C SER A 430 14.00 6.45 12.77
N GLY A 431 14.74 5.97 13.76
CA GLY A 431 14.20 5.54 15.06
C GLY A 431 14.72 4.18 15.52
N PRO A 432 14.60 3.87 16.82
CA PRO A 432 15.13 2.64 17.40
C PRO A 432 14.61 1.36 16.73
N ARG A 433 13.30 1.28 16.42
CA ARG A 433 12.71 0.11 15.75
C ARG A 433 13.28 -0.12 14.35
N ARG A 434 13.54 0.94 13.57
CA ARG A 434 14.10 0.82 12.21
C ARG A 434 15.56 0.36 12.27
N LYS A 435 16.34 0.90 13.21
CA LYS A 435 17.71 0.43 13.50
C LYS A 435 17.72 -1.03 13.99
N ALA A 436 16.78 -1.42 14.83
CA ALA A 436 16.67 -2.78 15.35
C ALA A 436 16.43 -3.82 14.27
N LEU A 437 15.63 -3.54 13.25
CA LEU A 437 15.45 -4.47 12.12
C LEU A 437 16.76 -4.74 11.37
N LEU A 438 17.60 -3.71 11.21
CA LEU A 438 18.94 -3.88 10.65
C LEU A 438 19.85 -4.70 11.60
N GLY A 439 19.79 -4.45 12.91
CA GLY A 439 20.52 -5.23 13.91
C GLY A 439 20.09 -6.70 13.95
N TRP A 440 18.80 -6.96 13.83
CA TRP A 440 18.22 -8.29 13.70
C TRP A 440 18.72 -8.99 12.42
N ALA A 441 18.66 -8.31 11.27
CA ALA A 441 19.18 -8.83 10.02
C ALA A 441 20.67 -9.17 10.09
N TYR A 442 21.49 -8.34 10.74
CA TYR A 442 22.90 -8.65 11.01
C TYR A 442 23.05 -9.92 11.87
N GLY A 443 22.27 -10.05 12.94
CA GLY A 443 22.29 -11.23 13.81
C GLY A 443 21.97 -12.52 13.06
N VAL A 444 20.84 -12.54 12.34
CA VAL A 444 20.39 -13.68 11.52
C VAL A 444 21.39 -14.02 10.41
N SER A 445 22.13 -13.02 9.92
CA SER A 445 23.16 -13.19 8.90
C SER A 445 24.53 -13.60 9.44
N GLY A 446 24.67 -13.81 10.75
CA GLY A 446 25.95 -14.16 11.40
C GLY A 446 26.92 -12.99 11.59
N LYS A 447 26.53 -11.77 11.19
CA LYS A 447 27.29 -10.51 11.36
C LYS A 447 27.15 -9.99 12.80
N ARG A 448 27.63 -10.81 13.74
CA ARG A 448 27.40 -10.66 15.19
C ARG A 448 28.01 -9.38 15.76
N ALA A 449 29.14 -8.92 15.24
CA ALA A 449 29.79 -7.70 15.73
C ALA A 449 28.93 -6.46 15.41
N GLU A 450 28.39 -6.40 14.20
CA GLU A 450 27.54 -5.33 13.71
C GLU A 450 26.19 -5.31 14.44
N ALA A 451 25.58 -6.49 14.65
CA ALA A 451 24.37 -6.62 15.46
C ALA A 451 24.58 -6.13 16.90
N ARG A 452 25.69 -6.54 17.54
CA ARG A 452 26.03 -6.10 18.90
C ARG A 452 26.33 -4.62 19.00
N ARG A 453 26.92 -4.02 17.96
CA ARG A 453 27.16 -2.57 17.90
C ARG A 453 25.84 -1.81 17.94
N ILE A 454 24.86 -2.20 17.13
CA ILE A 454 23.53 -1.58 17.15
C ILE A 454 22.84 -1.85 18.48
N LEU A 455 22.92 -3.07 19.00
CA LEU A 455 22.35 -3.42 20.30
C LEU A 455 22.90 -2.53 21.42
N GLN A 456 24.22 -2.33 21.50
CA GLN A 456 24.82 -1.47 22.50
C GLN A 456 24.33 -0.03 22.38
N GLU A 457 24.30 0.51 21.15
CA GLU A 457 23.78 1.85 20.88
C GLU A 457 22.32 2.01 21.35
N LEU A 458 21.48 0.98 21.19
CA LEU A 458 20.10 0.99 21.66
C LEU A 458 19.99 0.82 23.18
N LEU A 459 20.83 0.00 23.80
CA LEU A 459 20.88 -0.17 25.26
C LEU A 459 21.31 1.13 25.95
N ASP A 460 22.30 1.83 25.42
CA ASP A 460 22.76 3.12 25.96
C ASP A 460 21.66 4.20 25.89
N GLN A 461 20.69 4.06 24.98
CA GLN A 461 19.52 4.94 24.87
C GLN A 461 18.33 4.49 25.73
N ALA A 462 18.34 3.24 26.21
CA ALA A 462 17.20 2.62 26.89
C ALA A 462 17.00 3.09 28.33
N ASP A 463 17.94 3.85 28.89
CA ASP A 463 17.83 4.46 30.22
C ASP A 463 16.71 5.53 30.31
N HIS A 464 16.07 5.87 29.19
CA HIS A 464 14.91 6.76 29.14
C HIS A 464 13.58 5.98 29.16
N GLU A 465 12.64 6.34 30.06
CA GLU A 465 11.34 5.67 30.32
C GLU A 465 10.43 5.40 29.10
N SER A 466 10.70 5.98 27.92
CA SER A 466 9.90 5.79 26.69
C SER A 466 10.58 4.97 25.60
N PHE A 467 11.69 4.28 25.89
CA PHE A 467 12.39 3.49 24.87
C PHE A 467 11.59 2.21 24.45
N PRO A 468 11.42 1.93 23.14
CA PRO A 468 10.67 0.77 22.68
C PRO A 468 11.42 -0.55 22.96
N ALA A 469 11.00 -1.30 23.96
CA ALA A 469 11.67 -2.53 24.40
C ALA A 469 11.74 -3.60 23.28
N LEU A 470 10.74 -3.61 22.38
CA LEU A 470 10.71 -4.51 21.21
C LEU A 470 11.95 -4.34 20.31
N ALA A 471 12.48 -3.13 20.18
CA ALA A 471 13.67 -2.87 19.38
C ALA A 471 14.88 -3.68 19.87
N ILE A 472 15.07 -3.77 21.19
CA ILE A 472 16.16 -4.55 21.78
C ILE A 472 15.88 -6.05 21.68
N ALA A 473 14.63 -6.46 21.97
CA ALA A 473 14.21 -7.86 21.87
C ALA A 473 14.50 -8.45 20.48
N GLN A 474 14.17 -7.73 19.40
CA GLN A 474 14.38 -8.17 18.03
C GLN A 474 15.86 -8.47 17.73
N ILE A 475 16.80 -7.66 18.23
CA ILE A 475 18.23 -7.92 17.99
C ILE A 475 18.68 -9.16 18.75
N TYR A 476 18.24 -9.36 20.00
CA TYR A 476 18.54 -10.58 20.76
C TYR A 476 17.99 -11.84 20.09
N ILE A 477 16.78 -11.77 19.52
CA ILE A 477 16.22 -12.85 18.69
C ILE A 477 17.17 -13.18 17.54
N GLY A 478 17.64 -12.17 16.80
CA GLY A 478 18.56 -12.35 15.68
C GLY A 478 19.91 -12.93 16.11
N LEU A 479 20.39 -12.57 17.30
CA LEU A 479 21.63 -13.12 17.88
C LEU A 479 21.46 -14.54 18.44
N GLY A 480 20.22 -15.03 18.59
CA GLY A 480 19.90 -16.33 19.18
C GLY A 480 19.93 -16.36 20.71
N ASP A 481 20.00 -15.19 21.38
CA ASP A 481 19.98 -15.08 22.84
C ASP A 481 18.52 -15.03 23.33
N LYS A 482 17.92 -16.22 23.51
CA LYS A 482 16.50 -16.35 23.83
C LYS A 482 16.15 -15.75 25.19
N ASP A 483 17.04 -15.88 26.18
CA ASP A 483 16.74 -15.43 27.54
C ASP A 483 16.61 -13.91 27.60
N ARG A 484 17.56 -13.18 27.00
CA ARG A 484 17.44 -11.72 26.90
C ARG A 484 16.35 -11.30 25.93
N ALA A 485 16.11 -12.05 24.86
CA ALA A 485 14.96 -11.77 24.00
C ALA A 485 13.63 -11.79 24.80
N PHE A 486 13.42 -12.79 25.65
CA PHE A 486 12.22 -12.86 26.48
C PHE A 486 12.14 -11.74 27.53
N GLU A 487 13.23 -11.40 28.21
CA GLU A 487 13.25 -10.26 29.16
C GLU A 487 12.73 -8.97 28.50
N TRP A 488 13.21 -8.67 27.30
CA TRP A 488 12.81 -7.47 26.58
C TRP A 488 11.43 -7.58 25.91
N LEU A 489 11.00 -8.79 25.49
CA LEU A 489 9.63 -9.01 25.02
C LEU A 489 8.60 -8.84 26.13
N GLU A 490 8.90 -9.32 27.34
CA GLU A 490 8.03 -9.13 28.50
C GLU A 490 7.83 -7.63 28.78
N ARG A 491 8.91 -6.84 28.74
CA ARG A 491 8.84 -5.38 28.82
C ARG A 491 8.03 -4.76 27.69
N ALA A 492 8.19 -5.23 26.45
CA ALA A 492 7.41 -4.73 25.32
C ALA A 492 5.90 -5.01 25.48
N VAL A 493 5.54 -6.17 26.04
CA VAL A 493 4.15 -6.51 26.38
C VAL A 493 3.63 -5.64 27.52
N ASP A 494 4.44 -5.34 28.54
CA ASP A 494 4.07 -4.38 29.60
C ASP A 494 3.90 -2.96 29.08
N GLN A 495 4.71 -2.56 28.10
CA GLN A 495 4.54 -1.33 27.32
C GLN A 495 3.33 -1.38 26.38
N LYS A 496 2.60 -2.48 26.29
CA LYS A 496 1.47 -2.67 25.35
C LYS A 496 1.86 -2.36 23.90
N ASP A 497 3.07 -2.74 23.51
CA ASP A 497 3.57 -2.55 22.16
C ASP A 497 2.81 -3.47 21.17
N LEU A 498 1.96 -2.87 20.34
CA LEU A 498 1.11 -3.58 19.37
C LEU A 498 1.88 -4.09 18.14
N ASP A 499 3.19 -3.80 18.00
CA ASP A 499 4.06 -4.44 17.01
C ASP A 499 4.59 -5.80 17.49
N VAL A 500 4.29 -6.21 18.73
CA VAL A 500 4.53 -7.57 19.26
C VAL A 500 3.52 -8.54 18.63
N THR A 501 3.68 -8.81 17.33
CA THR A 501 2.74 -9.63 16.55
C THR A 501 3.05 -11.12 16.62
N LEU A 502 3.05 -11.69 17.84
CA LEU A 502 3.48 -13.06 18.11
C LEU A 502 2.85 -14.10 17.16
N LYS A 503 1.56 -13.95 16.83
CA LYS A 503 0.81 -14.86 15.93
C LYS A 503 1.06 -14.67 14.43
N TRP A 504 1.64 -13.53 14.04
CA TRP A 504 1.83 -13.17 12.63
C TRP A 504 3.24 -13.48 12.14
N ASP A 505 4.22 -13.07 12.93
CA ASP A 505 5.57 -12.78 12.45
C ASP A 505 6.51 -13.98 12.52
N SER A 506 7.28 -14.15 11.42
CA SER A 506 8.37 -15.13 11.28
C SER A 506 9.57 -14.89 12.23
N PRO A 507 9.94 -13.65 12.62
CA PRO A 507 11.00 -13.43 13.62
C PRO A 507 10.85 -14.22 14.92
N TYR A 508 9.62 -14.54 15.34
CA TYR A 508 9.36 -15.26 16.59
C TYR A 508 9.42 -16.79 16.46
N GLU A 509 9.59 -17.33 15.25
CA GLU A 509 9.67 -18.79 15.01
C GLU A 509 10.64 -19.51 15.96
N PRO A 510 11.87 -18.99 16.20
CA PRO A 510 12.82 -19.64 17.11
C PRO A 510 12.36 -19.68 18.58
N LEU A 511 11.35 -18.89 18.96
CA LEU A 511 10.83 -18.78 20.32
C LEU A 511 9.57 -19.62 20.55
N ARG A 512 8.87 -20.06 19.51
CA ARG A 512 7.53 -20.70 19.63
C ARG A 512 7.48 -21.96 20.48
N SER A 513 8.57 -22.72 20.53
CA SER A 513 8.66 -23.94 21.34
C SER A 513 8.97 -23.69 22.81
N ASP A 514 9.34 -22.47 23.20
CA ASP A 514 9.64 -22.11 24.58
C ASP A 514 8.33 -21.82 25.35
N PRO A 515 8.12 -22.37 26.56
CA PRO A 515 6.92 -22.12 27.35
C PRO A 515 6.63 -20.63 27.62
N ARG A 516 7.67 -19.78 27.71
CA ARG A 516 7.52 -18.33 27.90
C ARG A 516 6.76 -17.67 26.75
N TYR A 517 6.86 -18.20 25.54
CA TYR A 517 6.10 -17.69 24.39
C TYR A 517 4.58 -17.85 24.59
N THR A 518 4.15 -18.99 25.11
CA THR A 518 2.72 -19.22 25.44
C THR A 518 2.26 -18.31 26.59
N ALA A 519 3.13 -18.07 27.57
CA ALA A 519 2.84 -17.13 28.66
C ALA A 519 2.64 -15.69 28.14
N LEU A 520 3.45 -15.24 27.17
CA LEU A 520 3.25 -13.93 26.51
C LEU A 520 1.91 -13.86 25.76
N LEU A 521 1.55 -14.90 25.00
CA LEU A 521 0.24 -14.96 24.34
C LEU A 521 -0.91 -14.84 25.35
N HIS A 522 -0.82 -15.54 26.49
CA HIS A 522 -1.83 -15.45 27.54
C HIS A 522 -1.91 -14.03 28.15
N ARG A 523 -0.77 -13.39 28.43
CA ARG A 523 -0.73 -11.99 28.91
C ARG A 523 -1.38 -11.01 27.92
N MET A 524 -1.21 -11.27 26.64
CA MET A 524 -1.85 -10.51 25.57
C MET A 524 -3.30 -10.95 25.29
N LYS A 525 -3.87 -11.92 26.02
CA LYS A 525 -5.20 -12.51 25.75
C LYS A 525 -5.34 -13.07 24.33
N LEU A 526 -4.25 -13.63 23.80
CA LEU A 526 -4.16 -14.27 22.49
C LEU A 526 -4.08 -15.79 22.58
N SER A 527 -4.17 -16.40 23.77
CA SER A 527 -4.16 -17.85 23.96
C SER A 527 -5.33 -18.56 23.29
#